data_AF-A0A7S7T6M9-F1
#
_entry.id   AF-A0A7S7T6M9-F1
#
_cell.length_a   1.000
_cell.length_b   1.000
_cell.length_c   1.000
_cell.angle_alpha   90.00
_cell.angle_beta   90.00
_cell.angle_gamma   90.00
#
_symmetry.space_group_name_H-M   'P 1'
#
loop_
_entity.id
_entity.type
_entity.pdbx_description
1 polymer ?
#
loop_
_entity_poly.entity_id
_entity_poly.type
_entity_poly.pdbx_seq_one_letter_code
_entity_poly.pdbx_strand_id
1 'polypeptide(L)'
;MELTVRKAFALKQSQSHLPERIAVILVYSPLAALIGREPSTRINYLLEIASLHTRAELLAQPGLGRTGVCRIEKWMAFHGHRMRDVNESLDSVICRFAFQRSSVRKGSRRCLSSVTTLVQERSREAAP
;
A
#
# COMPACT_ATOMS: atom_id res chain seq x y z
N MET A 1 -7.09 -30.50 13.20
CA MET A 1 -7.35 -29.04 13.07
C MET A 1 -6.21 -28.17 13.60
N GLU A 2 -5.31 -28.67 14.45
CA GLU A 2 -4.20 -27.88 15.02
C GLU A 2 -3.06 -27.55 14.02
N LEU A 3 -2.78 -28.46 13.08
CA LEU A 3 -1.77 -28.30 12.01
C LEU A 3 -2.09 -27.15 11.04
N THR A 4 -3.37 -26.93 10.73
CA THR A 4 -3.82 -25.83 9.86
C THR A 4 -3.63 -24.48 10.53
N VAL A 5 -3.83 -24.39 11.85
CA VAL A 5 -3.66 -23.14 12.61
C VAL A 5 -2.18 -22.76 12.70
N ARG A 6 -1.29 -23.71 13.03
CA ARG A 6 0.16 -23.46 13.08
C ARG A 6 0.72 -23.05 11.72
N LYS A 7 0.26 -23.69 10.64
CA LYS A 7 0.64 -23.34 9.26
C LYS A 7 0.12 -21.96 8.88
N ALA A 8 -1.12 -21.62 9.24
CA ALA A 8 -1.68 -20.28 9.03
C ALA A 8 -0.93 -19.20 9.83
N PHE A 9 -0.50 -19.51 11.05
CA PHE A 9 0.26 -18.59 11.90
C PHE A 9 1.68 -18.36 11.36
N ALA A 10 2.38 -19.41 10.94
CA ALA A 10 3.67 -19.31 10.25
C ALA A 10 3.56 -18.58 8.90
N LEU A 11 2.47 -18.78 8.16
CA LEU A 11 2.16 -18.02 6.94
C LEU A 11 1.90 -16.54 7.26
N LYS A 12 1.17 -16.22 8.32
CA LYS A 12 0.97 -14.84 8.76
C LYS A 12 2.28 -14.17 9.18
N GLN A 13 3.14 -14.85 9.95
CA GLN A 13 4.45 -14.31 10.35
C GLN A 13 5.40 -14.10 9.15
N SER A 14 5.38 -15.01 8.19
CA SER A 14 6.19 -14.88 6.97
C SER A 14 5.63 -13.86 5.97
N GLN A 15 4.35 -13.52 6.07
CA GLN A 15 3.70 -12.43 5.32
C GLN A 15 3.84 -11.08 6.01
N SER A 16 4.00 -11.02 7.34
CA SER A 16 4.24 -9.77 8.07
C SER A 16 5.67 -9.26 7.90
N HIS A 17 6.64 -10.17 7.74
CA HIS A 17 8.05 -9.84 7.62
C HIS A 17 8.54 -9.86 6.16
N LEU A 18 9.13 -8.76 5.72
CA LEU A 18 9.78 -8.66 4.41
C LEU A 18 11.21 -9.19 4.50
N PRO A 19 11.67 -10.09 3.61
CA PRO A 19 13.05 -10.54 3.62
C PRO A 19 14.04 -9.37 3.51
N GLU A 20 15.11 -9.43 4.29
CA GLU A 20 16.12 -8.36 4.40
C GLU A 20 16.67 -7.94 3.02
N ARG A 21 17.00 -8.91 2.16
CA ARG A 21 17.45 -8.66 0.79
C ARG A 21 16.47 -7.77 0.00
N ILE A 22 15.17 -7.99 0.16
CA ILE A 22 14.15 -7.19 -0.54
C ILE A 22 14.02 -5.81 0.09
N ALA A 23 14.10 -5.72 1.42
CA ALA A 23 14.11 -4.44 2.13
C ALA A 23 15.28 -3.55 1.68
N VAL A 24 16.48 -4.13 1.54
CA VAL A 24 17.66 -3.44 1.00
C VAL A 24 17.41 -2.93 -0.41
N ILE A 25 16.86 -3.75 -1.32
CA ILE A 25 16.52 -3.32 -2.69
C ILE A 25 15.56 -2.13 -2.66
N LEU A 26 14.53 -2.15 -1.81
CA LEU A 26 13.60 -1.04 -1.67
C LEU A 26 14.29 0.22 -1.16
N VAL A 27 15.14 0.13 -0.14
CA VAL A 27 15.86 1.29 0.44
C VAL A 27 16.76 1.99 -0.57
N TYR A 28 17.36 1.24 -1.49
CA TYR A 28 18.24 1.76 -2.54
C TYR A 28 17.53 2.01 -3.88
N SER A 29 16.23 1.77 -3.96
CA SER A 29 15.45 2.06 -5.17
C SER A 29 15.43 3.57 -5.49
N PRO A 30 15.31 3.96 -6.77
CA PRO A 30 15.33 5.37 -7.17
C PRO A 30 14.26 6.22 -6.47
N LEU A 31 13.05 5.67 -6.31
CA LEU A 31 11.93 6.40 -5.70
C LEU A 31 12.06 6.53 -4.18
N ALA A 32 12.93 5.75 -3.52
CA ALA A 32 13.15 5.87 -2.08
C ALA A 32 13.77 7.23 -1.68
N ALA A 33 14.44 7.90 -2.62
CA ALA A 33 14.98 9.24 -2.42
C ALA A 33 13.89 10.30 -2.15
N LEU A 34 12.65 10.06 -2.59
CA LEU A 34 11.50 10.94 -2.34
C LEU A 34 11.04 10.90 -0.88
N ILE A 35 11.37 9.84 -0.15
CA ILE A 35 10.96 9.65 1.25
C ILE A 35 12.03 10.17 2.22
N GLY A 36 13.31 10.02 1.87
CA GLY A 36 14.41 10.49 2.71
C GLY A 36 15.76 10.43 2.01
N ARG A 37 16.70 11.26 2.47
CA ARG A 37 18.05 11.29 1.90
C ARG A 37 18.89 10.08 2.33
N GLU A 38 18.73 9.64 3.57
CA GLU A 38 19.59 8.64 4.19
C GLU A 38 18.94 7.24 4.21
N PRO A 39 19.70 6.16 3.93
CA PRO A 39 19.21 4.79 4.02
C PRO A 39 18.64 4.41 5.40
N SER A 40 19.27 4.90 6.47
CA SER A 40 18.85 4.74 7.87
C SER A 40 17.43 5.28 8.12
N THR A 41 17.03 6.33 7.41
CA THR A 41 15.68 6.88 7.51
C THR A 41 14.71 6.07 6.66
N ARG A 42 15.11 5.69 5.44
CA ARG A 42 14.28 4.95 4.46
C ARG A 42 13.84 3.57 4.96
N ILE A 43 14.64 2.89 5.77
CA ILE A 43 14.29 1.57 6.32
C ILE A 43 13.01 1.62 7.17
N ASN A 44 12.67 2.78 7.73
CA ASN A 44 11.44 2.97 8.51
C ASN A 44 10.20 3.21 7.64
N TYR A 45 10.37 3.28 6.31
CA TYR A 45 9.35 3.67 5.34
C TYR A 45 9.18 2.67 4.20
N LEU A 46 9.48 1.39 4.45
CA LEU A 46 9.45 0.38 3.40
C LEU A 46 8.08 0.25 2.73
N LEU A 47 6.98 0.43 3.48
CA LEU A 47 5.62 0.34 2.94
C LEU A 47 5.32 1.51 2.00
N GLU A 48 5.69 2.72 2.40
CA GLU A 48 5.54 3.93 1.59
C GLU A 48 6.41 3.85 0.34
N ILE A 49 7.69 3.44 0.48
CA ILE A 49 8.60 3.26 -0.65
C ILE A 49 8.05 2.21 -1.63
N ALA A 50 7.61 1.05 -1.15
CA ALA A 50 7.04 0.02 -2.02
C ALA A 50 5.73 0.48 -2.69
N SER A 51 4.94 1.29 -1.99
CA SER A 51 3.70 1.87 -2.52
C SER A 51 3.95 2.92 -3.59
N LEU A 52 5.13 3.56 -3.65
CA LEU A 52 5.49 4.50 -4.74
C LEU A 52 5.73 3.79 -6.07
N HIS A 53 6.10 2.53 -6.05
CA HIS A 53 6.46 1.80 -7.26
C HIS A 53 5.23 1.20 -7.92
N THR A 54 5.26 1.15 -9.25
CA THR A 54 4.42 0.22 -10.01
C THR A 54 5.04 -1.18 -9.98
N ARG A 55 4.23 -2.19 -10.32
CA ARG A 55 4.70 -3.56 -10.46
C ARG A 55 5.82 -3.70 -11.50
N ALA A 56 5.74 -2.96 -12.60
CA ALA A 56 6.74 -2.97 -13.66
C ALA A 56 8.07 -2.37 -13.19
N GLU A 57 8.02 -1.25 -12.45
CA GLU A 57 9.20 -0.60 -11.88
C GLU A 57 9.94 -1.50 -10.88
N LEU A 58 9.22 -2.28 -10.07
CA LEU A 58 9.83 -3.26 -9.18
C LEU A 58 10.44 -4.44 -9.94
N LEU A 59 9.78 -4.94 -10.98
CA LEU A 59 10.35 -6.00 -11.83
C LEU A 59 11.62 -5.57 -12.56
N ALA A 60 11.77 -4.27 -12.83
CA ALA A 60 12.97 -3.71 -13.42
C ALA A 60 14.14 -3.57 -12.41
N GLN A 61 13.90 -3.72 -11.10
CA GLN A 61 14.97 -3.60 -10.11
C GLN A 61 15.92 -4.81 -10.16
N PRO A 62 17.24 -4.58 -10.20
CA PRO A 62 18.21 -5.66 -10.22
C PRO A 62 18.10 -6.51 -8.96
N GLY A 63 18.07 -7.83 -9.14
CA GLY A 63 17.92 -8.77 -8.02
C GLY A 63 16.50 -8.96 -7.51
N LEU A 64 15.49 -8.31 -8.10
CA LEU A 64 14.08 -8.48 -7.75
C LEU A 64 13.29 -9.16 -8.89
N GLY A 65 13.18 -10.49 -8.82
CA GLY A 65 12.39 -11.27 -9.78
C GLY A 65 10.89 -11.29 -9.46
N ARG A 66 10.10 -11.95 -10.31
CA ARG A 66 8.64 -12.12 -10.17
C ARG A 66 8.22 -12.62 -8.79
N THR A 67 8.94 -13.60 -8.25
CA THR A 67 8.68 -14.15 -6.90
C THR A 67 8.90 -13.10 -5.81
N GLY A 68 9.91 -12.25 -5.95
CA GLY A 68 10.18 -11.15 -5.03
C GLY A 68 9.08 -10.10 -5.07
N VAL A 69 8.67 -9.69 -6.27
CA VAL A 69 7.56 -8.72 -6.46
C VAL A 69 6.24 -9.28 -5.90
N CYS A 70 5.90 -10.53 -6.19
CA CYS A 70 4.72 -11.19 -5.61
C CYS A 70 4.78 -11.23 -4.07
N ARG A 71 5.97 -11.38 -3.50
CA ARG A 71 6.15 -11.35 -2.04
C ARG A 71 5.92 -9.94 -1.47
N ILE A 72 6.40 -8.90 -2.16
CA ILE A 72 6.13 -7.50 -1.79
C ILE A 72 4.63 -7.23 -1.86
N GLU A 73 3.94 -7.64 -2.94
CA GLU A 73 2.49 -7.47 -3.08
C GLU A 73 1.73 -8.08 -1.90
N LYS A 74 2.05 -9.32 -1.53
CA LYS A 74 1.44 -10.00 -0.38
C LYS A 74 1.76 -9.31 0.94
N TRP A 75 3.01 -8.91 1.14
CA TRP A 75 3.46 -8.19 2.32
C TRP A 75 2.72 -6.86 2.47
N MET A 76 2.58 -6.08 1.40
CA MET A 76 1.83 -4.83 1.44
C MET A 76 0.34 -5.06 1.69
N ALA A 77 -0.27 -6.03 1.01
CA ALA A 77 -1.69 -6.36 1.22
C ALA A 77 -1.97 -6.77 2.68
N PHE A 78 -1.04 -7.50 3.31
CA PHE A 78 -1.11 -7.85 4.73
C PHE A 78 -1.13 -6.60 5.63
N HIS A 79 -0.38 -5.56 5.28
CA HIS A 79 -0.33 -4.29 6.01
C HIS A 79 -1.43 -3.29 5.57
N GLY A 80 -2.31 -3.65 4.64
CA GLY A 80 -3.35 -2.75 4.11
C GLY A 80 -2.84 -1.69 3.12
N HIS A 81 -1.65 -1.90 2.56
CA HIS A 81 -1.04 -1.07 1.52
C HIS A 81 -1.18 -1.70 0.12
N ARG A 82 -0.99 -0.89 -0.92
CA ARG A 82 -1.00 -1.33 -2.31
C ARG A 82 0.09 -0.61 -3.11
N MET A 83 0.50 -1.22 -4.23
CA MET A 83 1.41 -0.58 -5.19
C MET A 83 0.68 0.55 -5.91
N ARG A 84 1.45 1.53 -6.40
CA ARG A 84 0.92 2.59 -7.26
C ARG A 84 0.40 1.97 -8.56
N ASP A 85 -0.78 2.41 -9.00
CA ASP A 85 -1.26 2.08 -10.33
C ASP A 85 -0.41 2.78 -11.40
N VAL A 86 -0.29 2.21 -12.59
CA VAL A 86 0.44 2.83 -13.71
C VAL A 86 -0.10 4.21 -14.05
N ASN A 87 -1.40 4.44 -13.86
CA ASN A 87 -2.05 5.73 -14.14
C ASN A 87 -2.07 6.69 -12.93
N GLU A 88 -1.61 6.24 -11.76
CA GLU A 88 -1.62 7.05 -10.54
C GLU A 88 -0.33 7.88 -10.44
N SER A 89 -0.47 9.18 -10.15
CA SER A 89 0.67 10.09 -10.02
C SER A 89 1.39 9.88 -8.69
N LEU A 90 2.72 10.09 -8.68
CA LEU A 90 3.52 9.99 -7.45
C LEU A 90 3.03 10.97 -6.37
N ASP A 91 2.66 12.19 -6.76
CA ASP A 91 2.14 13.21 -5.83
C ASP A 91 0.91 12.72 -5.08
N SER A 92 -0.03 12.08 -5.78
CA SER A 92 -1.25 11.56 -5.15
C SER A 92 -0.95 10.47 -4.10
N VAL A 93 0.04 9.62 -4.36
CA VAL A 93 0.49 8.57 -3.44
C VAL A 93 1.22 9.17 -2.24
N ILE A 94 2.12 10.13 -2.47
CA ILE A 94 2.85 10.83 -1.41
C ILE A 94 1.89 11.59 -0.49
N CYS A 95 0.93 12.32 -1.07
CA CYS A 95 -0.09 13.03 -0.30
C CYS A 95 -0.89 12.07 0.59
N ARG A 96 -1.24 10.87 0.12
CA ARG A 96 -1.95 9.86 0.92
C ARG A 96 -1.20 9.53 2.21
N PHE A 97 0.12 9.38 2.17
CA PHE A 97 0.91 9.09 3.36
C PHE A 97 0.93 10.26 4.34
N ALA A 98 1.02 11.50 3.85
CA ALA A 98 0.98 12.69 4.69
C ALA A 98 -0.34 12.77 5.49
N PHE A 99 -1.48 12.50 4.82
CA PHE A 99 -2.78 12.48 5.49
C PHE A 99 -2.93 11.32 6.47
N GLN A 100 -2.46 10.13 6.12
CA GLN A 100 -2.53 8.96 7.01
C GLN A 100 -1.74 9.18 8.31
N ARG A 101 -0.53 9.76 8.22
CA ARG A 101 0.29 10.08 9.41
C ARG A 101 -0.28 11.23 10.24
N SER A 102 -0.95 12.19 9.62
CA SER A 102 -1.63 13.27 10.33
C SER A 102 -2.83 12.78 11.15
N SER A 103 -3.47 11.68 10.73
CA SER A 103 -4.59 11.06 11.46
C SER A 103 -4.15 10.30 12.72
N VAL A 104 -2.98 9.67 12.71
CA VAL A 104 -2.46 8.90 13.86
C VAL A 104 -2.04 9.81 15.03
N ARG A 105 -1.61 11.05 14.74
CA ARG A 105 -1.32 12.05 15.78
C ARG A 105 -2.56 12.76 16.33
N LYS A 106 -3.74 12.51 15.76
CA LYS A 106 -4.97 13.23 16.08
C LYS A 106 -6.01 12.26 16.64
N GLY A 107 -5.76 11.80 17.87
CA GLY A 107 -6.87 11.53 18.76
C GLY A 107 -7.79 12.75 18.74
N SER A 108 -9.07 12.55 18.41
CA SER A 108 -10.12 13.56 18.30
C SER A 108 -10.12 14.42 17.02
N ARG A 109 -10.76 13.91 15.97
CA ARG A 109 -12.06 14.44 15.52
C ARG A 109 -12.69 13.49 14.49
N ARG A 110 -13.86 12.94 14.84
CA ARG A 110 -14.78 12.27 13.92
C ARG A 110 -15.07 13.20 12.74
N CYS A 111 -14.95 12.70 11.51
CA CYS A 111 -15.78 13.13 10.39
C CYS A 111 -16.18 11.88 9.59
N LEU A 112 -17.44 11.48 9.77
CA LEU A 112 -18.20 10.68 8.82
C LEU A 112 -18.57 11.56 7.62
N SER A 113 -18.53 10.99 6.42
CA SER A 113 -19.58 11.09 5.39
C SER A 113 -19.06 10.32 4.17
N SER A 114 -19.38 9.03 4.01
CA SER A 114 -20.63 8.53 3.40
C SER A 114 -20.90 9.17 2.04
N VAL A 115 -20.49 8.51 0.96
CA VAL A 115 -21.09 8.69 -0.37
C VAL A 115 -21.84 7.41 -0.67
N THR A 116 -23.14 7.41 -0.38
CA THR A 116 -24.06 6.40 -0.85
C THR A 116 -24.91 7.05 -1.94
N THR A 117 -24.73 6.55 -3.15
CA THR A 117 -25.54 6.80 -4.34
C THR A 117 -27.00 6.44 -4.08
N LEU A 118 -27.93 7.32 -4.47
CA LEU A 118 -29.32 6.93 -4.75
C LEU A 118 -29.80 7.62 -6.04
N VAL A 119 -29.89 6.78 -7.07
CA VAL A 119 -30.64 6.97 -8.30
C VAL A 119 -32.13 6.90 -7.96
N GLN A 120 -32.95 7.82 -8.47
CA GLN A 120 -34.35 7.48 -8.76
C GLN A 120 -34.94 8.34 -9.89
N GLU A 121 -35.15 7.68 -11.02
CA GLU A 121 -35.95 8.09 -12.17
C GLU A 121 -37.35 8.61 -11.76
N ARG A 122 -37.83 9.65 -12.45
CA ARG A 122 -39.22 10.08 -12.39
C ARG A 122 -39.86 9.92 -13.76
N SER A 123 -40.50 8.78 -13.97
CA SER A 123 -41.38 8.50 -15.11
C SER A 123 -42.67 9.33 -15.05
N ARG A 124 -43.20 9.58 -16.24
CA ARG A 124 -44.40 10.33 -16.62
C ARG A 124 -45.68 9.83 -15.94
N GLU A 125 -46.71 10.68 -15.83
CA GLU A 125 -47.91 10.63 -16.70
C GLU A 125 -49.16 11.32 -16.09
N ALA A 126 -49.80 12.11 -16.96
CA ALA A 126 -51.19 12.55 -17.07
C ALA A 126 -51.96 13.23 -15.92
N ALA A 127 -52.53 14.38 -16.31
CA ALA A 127 -53.67 15.08 -15.73
C ALA A 127 -54.97 14.23 -15.80
N PRO A 128 -56.07 14.68 -15.19
CA PRO A 128 -56.84 15.83 -15.68
C PRO A 128 -57.03 16.95 -14.65
#